data_AF-A0A950H614-F1
#
_entry.id   AF-A0A950H614-F1
#
_cell.length_a   1.000
_cell.length_b   1.000
_cell.length_c   1.000
_cell.angle_alpha   90.00
_cell.angle_beta   90.00
_cell.angle_gamma   90.00
#
_symmetry.space_group_name_H-M   'P 1'
#
loop_
_entity.id
_entity.type
_entity.pdbx_description
1 polymer ?
#
loop_
_entity_poly.entity_id
_entity_poly.type
_entity_poly.pdbx_seq_one_letter_code
_entity_poly.pdbx_strand_id
1 'polypeptide(L)'
;MSIQREIPEAKDNELVHFHGPKASEPVHGHEHTSFENLDARPKLVIWSLAIIGGTLIIVFALTVGIQKLLENNNPAGPPASPLAPARVIPPAPQLQVHPWEELPDMRKQEDQVLNGYGKDADGRYHIPINVAMNAVLPQLKIAPNAPEGLVTPGGEGRDFSRSIYDMPGPYRRPRIQGEIQKHAQ
;
A
#
# COMPACT_ATOMS: atom_id res chain seq x y z
N MET A 1 -81.77 56.56 56.60
CA MET A 1 -82.02 56.91 55.17
C MET A 1 -81.20 55.94 54.34
N SER A 2 -81.89 55.04 53.66
CA SER A 2 -81.40 53.86 52.94
C SER A 2 -80.61 54.22 51.69
N ILE A 3 -79.47 53.58 51.44
CA ILE A 3 -78.91 53.23 50.10
C ILE A 3 -77.87 52.11 50.36
N GLN A 4 -77.68 51.03 49.60
CA GLN A 4 -78.44 50.19 48.68
C GLN A 4 -77.50 48.99 48.43
N ARG A 5 -78.02 47.77 48.54
CA ARG A 5 -77.27 46.53 48.31
C ARG A 5 -77.09 46.32 46.80
N GLU A 6 -75.94 45.79 46.40
CA GLU A 6 -75.82 44.96 45.19
C GLU A 6 -74.99 43.70 45.52
N ILE A 7 -75.61 42.54 45.31
CA ILE A 7 -75.00 41.22 45.08
C ILE A 7 -75.73 40.69 43.83
N PRO A 8 -75.03 40.11 42.84
CA PRO A 8 -75.00 38.65 42.67
C PRO A 8 -73.58 38.18 42.26
N GLU A 9 -73.15 36.92 42.27
CA GLU A 9 -73.81 35.66 41.91
C GLU A 9 -72.94 34.48 42.41
N ALA A 10 -73.60 33.42 42.87
CA ALA A 10 -72.96 32.20 43.36
C ALA A 10 -72.45 31.31 42.22
N LYS A 11 -71.30 30.65 42.40
CA LYS A 11 -71.07 29.27 41.92
C LYS A 11 -70.27 28.43 42.93
N ASP A 12 -71.03 27.69 43.71
CA ASP A 12 -70.83 26.30 44.11
C ASP A 12 -69.90 25.47 43.20
N ASN A 13 -68.79 24.96 43.77
CA ASN A 13 -68.56 23.52 43.89
C ASN A 13 -67.17 23.22 44.49
N GLU A 14 -67.22 22.81 45.75
CA GLU A 14 -66.23 21.99 46.42
C GLU A 14 -66.13 20.64 45.68
N LEU A 15 -65.00 20.38 45.02
CA LEU A 15 -64.64 19.03 44.59
C LEU A 15 -63.54 18.52 45.51
N VAL A 16 -63.95 17.63 46.42
CA VAL A 16 -63.07 16.92 47.32
C VAL A 16 -62.52 15.66 46.63
N HIS A 17 -61.24 15.39 46.93
CA HIS A 17 -60.50 14.13 46.89
C HIS A 17 -59.88 13.64 45.56
N PHE A 18 -58.53 13.64 45.53
CA PHE A 18 -57.78 12.36 45.48
C PHE A 18 -56.33 12.54 45.99
N HIS A 19 -55.92 11.72 46.96
CA HIS A 19 -54.50 11.58 47.34
C HIS A 19 -53.81 10.68 46.29
N GLY A 20 -52.93 11.26 45.48
CA GLY A 20 -52.00 10.53 44.60
C GLY A 20 -50.60 10.41 45.22
N PRO A 21 -49.81 9.39 44.85
CA PRO A 21 -48.70 8.86 45.66
C PRO A 21 -47.44 9.73 45.67
N LYS A 22 -46.60 9.50 46.68
CA LYS A 22 -45.31 10.19 46.92
C LYS A 22 -44.24 9.88 45.85
N ALA A 23 -43.47 10.93 45.58
CA ALA A 23 -42.07 10.98 45.14
C ALA A 23 -41.69 10.60 43.69
N SER A 24 -41.03 11.55 43.01
CA SER A 24 -39.74 11.27 42.37
C SER A 24 -38.81 12.48 42.55
N GLU A 25 -37.71 12.18 43.23
CA GLU A 25 -36.52 12.99 43.46
C GLU A 25 -35.82 13.30 42.11
N PRO A 26 -35.09 14.42 41.96
CA PRO A 26 -34.40 14.72 40.71
C PRO A 26 -33.30 13.70 40.45
N VAL A 27 -33.51 12.83 39.46
CA VAL A 27 -32.51 11.88 38.97
C VAL A 27 -31.31 12.69 38.47
N HIS A 28 -30.25 12.73 39.28
CA HIS A 28 -28.93 13.14 38.87
C HIS A 28 -28.38 12.06 37.94
N GLY A 29 -28.64 12.21 36.65
CA GLY A 29 -27.95 11.45 35.62
C GLY A 29 -26.48 11.89 35.58
N HIS A 30 -25.57 10.95 35.83
CA HIS A 30 -24.16 11.09 35.52
C HIS A 30 -23.97 11.17 34.00
N GLU A 31 -24.10 12.36 33.43
CA GLU A 31 -23.55 12.66 32.11
C GLU A 31 -23.57 14.18 31.92
N HIS A 32 -22.42 14.83 32.10
CA HIS A 32 -22.20 16.16 31.56
C HIS A 32 -22.04 16.05 30.03
N THR A 33 -23.10 15.66 29.32
CA THR A 33 -23.23 15.90 27.88
C THR A 33 -24.10 17.14 27.71
N SER A 34 -23.52 18.27 28.11
CA SER A 34 -24.02 19.56 27.65
C SER A 34 -23.78 19.59 26.15
N PHE A 35 -24.82 19.35 25.35
CA PHE A 35 -24.76 19.64 23.92
C PHE A 35 -24.56 21.15 23.80
N GLU A 36 -23.32 21.56 23.59
CA GLU A 36 -22.97 22.94 23.28
C GLU A 36 -23.68 23.30 21.97
N ASN A 37 -24.69 24.17 22.06
CA ASN A 37 -25.36 24.78 20.92
C ASN A 37 -24.42 25.78 20.20
N LEU A 38 -23.20 25.35 19.87
CA LEU A 38 -22.40 25.99 18.85
C LEU A 38 -22.99 25.55 17.51
N ASP A 39 -24.11 26.19 17.17
CA ASP A 39 -24.81 26.02 15.89
C ASP A 39 -23.78 25.87 14.77
N ALA A 40 -23.79 24.70 14.12
CA ALA A 40 -22.93 24.43 12.99
C ALA A 40 -23.11 25.55 11.98
N ARG A 41 -22.08 26.40 11.81
CA ARG A 41 -22.18 27.61 11.00
C ARG A 41 -22.62 27.19 9.60
N PRO A 42 -23.82 27.59 9.12
CA PRO A 42 -24.36 27.07 7.85
C PRO A 42 -23.42 27.31 6.67
N LYS A 43 -22.66 28.41 6.72
CA LYS A 43 -21.62 28.75 5.76
C LYS A 43 -20.53 27.67 5.65
N LEU A 44 -20.11 27.09 6.77
CA LEU A 44 -19.07 26.05 6.81
C LEU A 44 -19.59 24.74 6.20
N VAL A 45 -20.84 24.38 6.48
CA VAL A 45 -21.50 23.20 5.89
C VAL A 45 -21.63 23.35 4.38
N ILE A 46 -22.09 24.52 3.90
CA ILE A 46 -22.21 24.79 2.46
C ILE A 46 -20.84 24.73 1.76
N TRP A 47 -19.80 25.32 2.36
CA TRP A 47 -18.44 25.25 1.81
C TRP A 47 -17.88 23.83 1.80
N SER A 48 -18.11 23.06 2.87
CA SER A 48 -17.72 21.65 2.92
C SER A 48 -18.38 20.84 1.81
N LEU A 49 -19.69 21.02 1.62
CA LEU A 49 -20.44 20.34 0.56
C LEU A 49 -19.97 20.75 -0.84
N ALA A 50 -19.66 22.04 -1.03
CA ALA A 50 -19.11 22.55 -2.28
C ALA A 50 -17.72 21.98 -2.59
N ILE A 51 -16.84 21.85 -1.59
CA ILE A 51 -15.52 21.23 -1.74
C ILE A 51 -15.68 19.75 -2.10
N ILE A 52 -16.53 19.01 -1.38
CA ILE A 52 -16.79 17.60 -1.67
C ILE A 52 -17.32 17.45 -3.10
N GLY A 53 -18.35 18.21 -3.48
CA GLY A 53 -18.88 18.20 -4.85
C GLY A 53 -17.83 18.56 -5.89
N GLY A 54 -17.04 19.61 -5.65
CA GLY A 54 -15.95 20.04 -6.52
C GLY A 54 -14.88 18.96 -6.70
N THR A 55 -14.44 18.32 -5.63
CA THR A 55 -13.46 17.22 -5.70
C THR A 55 -13.99 16.03 -6.48
N LEU A 56 -15.25 15.63 -6.29
CA LEU A 56 -15.87 14.55 -7.06
C LEU A 56 -15.94 14.89 -8.56
N ILE A 57 -16.31 16.12 -8.91
CA ILE A 57 -16.35 16.58 -10.30
C ILE A 57 -14.94 16.54 -10.92
N ILE A 58 -13.92 17.00 -10.17
CA ILE A 58 -12.53 17.00 -10.63
C ILE A 58 -12.05 15.57 -10.87
N VAL A 59 -12.24 14.67 -9.91
CA VAL A 59 -11.84 13.26 -10.05
C VAL A 59 -12.55 12.63 -11.24
N PHE A 60 -13.86 12.84 -11.38
CA PHE A 60 -14.63 12.32 -12.50
C PHE A 60 -14.11 12.84 -13.85
N ALA A 61 -13.83 14.15 -13.95
CA ALA A 61 -13.28 14.76 -15.16
C ALA A 61 -11.90 14.20 -15.51
N LEU A 62 -11.03 14.00 -14.51
CA LEU A 62 -9.72 13.39 -14.70
C LEU A 62 -9.84 11.94 -15.17
N THR A 63 -10.71 11.15 -14.55
CA THR A 63 -10.94 9.75 -14.95
C THR A 63 -11.43 9.65 -16.39
N VAL A 64 -12.45 10.44 -16.77
CA VAL A 64 -12.96 10.45 -18.15
C VAL A 64 -11.91 10.97 -19.13
N GLY A 65 -11.15 12.00 -18.75
CA GLY A 65 -10.07 12.54 -19.59
C GLY A 65 -8.97 11.53 -19.87
N ILE A 66 -8.51 10.82 -18.83
CA ILE A 66 -7.51 9.76 -18.95
C ILE A 66 -8.05 8.58 -19.78
N GLN A 67 -9.29 8.15 -19.55
CA GLN A 67 -9.91 7.08 -20.33
C GLN A 67 -9.99 7.44 -21.81
N LYS A 68 -10.47 8.64 -22.15
CA LYS A 68 -10.50 9.12 -23.55
C LYS A 68 -9.12 9.20 -24.18
N LEU A 69 -8.11 9.66 -23.42
CA LEU A 69 -6.74 9.70 -23.89
C LEU A 69 -6.21 8.28 -24.17
N LEU A 70 -6.50 7.32 -23.30
CA LEU A 70 -6.11 5.93 -23.47
C LEU A 70 -6.84 5.28 -24.65
N GLU A 71 -8.15 5.49 -24.81
CA GLU A 71 -8.93 4.99 -25.95
C GLU A 71 -8.43 5.54 -27.28
N ASN A 72 -8.09 6.83 -27.34
CA ASN A 72 -7.56 7.45 -28.54
C ASN A 72 -6.17 6.92 -28.92
N ASN A 73 -5.33 6.60 -27.93
CA ASN A 73 -3.96 6.12 -28.17
C ASN A 73 -3.85 4.59 -28.26
N ASN A 74 -4.81 3.86 -27.69
CA ASN A 74 -4.91 2.40 -27.71
C ASN A 74 -6.32 2.01 -28.15
N PRO A 75 -6.65 2.13 -29.45
CA PRO A 75 -7.95 1.69 -29.94
C PRO A 75 -8.13 0.23 -29.54
N ALA A 76 -9.22 -0.07 -28.83
CA ALA A 76 -9.58 -1.44 -28.53
C ALA A 76 -9.70 -2.17 -29.86
N GLY A 77 -8.80 -3.16 -30.07
CA GLY A 77 -8.88 -4.01 -31.24
C GLY A 77 -10.25 -4.68 -31.33
N PRO A 78 -10.59 -5.27 -32.49
CA PRO A 78 -11.85 -6.00 -32.65
C PRO A 78 -12.06 -6.95 -31.46
N PRO A 79 -13.27 -7.02 -30.89
CA PRO A 79 -13.55 -7.93 -29.79
C PRO A 79 -13.12 -9.34 -30.21
N ALA A 80 -12.37 -10.03 -29.35
CA ALA A 80 -11.85 -11.35 -29.66
C ALA A 80 -13.03 -12.28 -30.00
N SER A 81 -13.09 -12.71 -31.25
CA SER A 81 -14.14 -13.64 -31.71
C SER A 81 -14.01 -14.95 -30.94
N PRO A 82 -15.11 -15.55 -30.45
CA PRO A 82 -15.07 -16.89 -29.85
C PRO A 82 -14.69 -17.98 -30.86
N LEU A 83 -14.72 -17.67 -32.16
CA LEU A 83 -14.22 -18.50 -33.26
C LEU A 83 -12.89 -17.98 -33.82
N ALA A 84 -12.21 -17.04 -33.14
CA ALA A 84 -10.94 -16.51 -33.60
C ALA A 84 -9.92 -17.65 -33.70
N PRO A 85 -9.13 -17.69 -34.80
CA PRO A 85 -8.03 -18.64 -34.91
C PRO A 85 -7.09 -18.49 -33.70
N ALA A 86 -6.47 -19.60 -33.32
CA ALA A 86 -5.60 -19.72 -32.15
C ALA A 86 -4.71 -18.48 -31.97
N ARG A 87 -4.62 -18.01 -30.71
CA ARG A 87 -3.82 -16.86 -30.28
C ARG A 87 -2.54 -16.75 -31.13
N VAL A 88 -2.41 -15.66 -31.88
CA VAL A 88 -1.17 -15.32 -32.58
C VAL A 88 -0.10 -15.15 -31.51
N ILE A 89 0.80 -16.12 -31.41
CA ILE A 89 1.93 -16.05 -30.49
C ILE A 89 2.80 -14.90 -30.99
N PRO A 90 3.10 -13.88 -30.17
CA PRO A 90 3.95 -12.79 -30.60
C PRO A 90 5.31 -13.37 -31.06
N PRO A 91 5.93 -12.78 -32.10
CA PRO A 91 7.29 -13.12 -32.46
C PRO A 91 8.22 -12.89 -31.25
N ALA A 92 9.35 -13.59 -31.20
CA ALA A 92 10.26 -13.61 -30.06
C ALA A 92 10.55 -12.21 -29.48
N PRO A 93 10.71 -12.07 -28.15
CA PRO A 93 10.90 -13.13 -27.16
C PRO A 93 9.57 -13.68 -26.61
N GLN A 94 9.39 -15.00 -26.75
CA GLN A 94 8.29 -15.70 -26.10
C GLN A 94 8.62 -15.87 -24.62
N LEU A 95 7.58 -15.96 -23.78
CA LEU A 95 7.75 -16.38 -22.40
C LEU A 95 8.30 -17.82 -22.40
N GLN A 96 9.45 -18.06 -21.76
CA GLN A 96 10.03 -19.39 -21.62
C GLN A 96 9.01 -20.34 -20.99
N VAL A 97 8.79 -21.51 -21.61
CA VAL A 97 7.72 -22.45 -21.24
C VAL A 97 8.12 -23.27 -20.01
N HIS A 98 9.41 -23.65 -19.90
CA HIS A 98 9.93 -24.51 -18.84
C HIS A 98 11.23 -23.94 -18.25
N PRO A 99 11.18 -22.80 -17.55
CA PRO A 99 12.39 -22.15 -17.05
C PRO A 99 13.23 -23.07 -16.14
N TRP A 100 12.61 -23.94 -15.33
CA TRP A 100 13.34 -24.83 -14.42
C TRP A 100 14.19 -25.90 -15.14
N GLU A 101 13.84 -26.28 -16.36
CA GLU A 101 14.60 -27.25 -17.18
C GLU A 101 15.77 -26.57 -17.92
N GLU A 102 15.58 -25.33 -18.38
CA GLU A 102 16.58 -24.59 -19.17
C GLU A 102 17.60 -23.83 -18.29
N LEU A 103 17.20 -23.41 -17.08
CA LEU A 103 18.04 -22.63 -16.16
C LEU A 103 19.40 -23.28 -15.83
N PRO A 104 19.51 -24.60 -15.58
CA PRO A 104 20.79 -25.23 -15.29
C PRO A 104 21.77 -25.14 -16.47
N ASP A 105 21.28 -25.26 -17.70
CA ASP A 105 22.12 -25.23 -18.89
C ASP A 105 22.52 -23.80 -19.25
N MET A 106 21.61 -22.84 -19.09
CA MET A 106 21.93 -21.41 -19.17
C MET A 106 23.02 -21.03 -18.16
N ARG A 107 22.87 -21.47 -16.89
CA ARG A 107 23.87 -21.19 -15.85
C ARG A 107 25.23 -21.80 -16.17
N LYS A 108 25.28 -23.03 -16.68
CA LYS A 108 26.54 -23.65 -17.11
C LYS A 108 27.23 -22.86 -18.21
N GLN A 109 26.47 -22.34 -19.18
CA GLN A 109 27.02 -21.50 -20.25
C GLN A 109 27.58 -20.19 -19.70
N GLU A 110 26.84 -19.52 -18.81
CA GLU A 110 27.31 -18.31 -18.13
C GLU A 110 28.58 -18.58 -17.32
N ASP A 111 28.62 -19.67 -16.56
CA ASP A 111 29.78 -20.07 -15.77
C ASP A 111 31.01 -20.35 -16.66
N GLN A 112 30.81 -20.93 -17.85
CA GLN A 112 31.90 -21.15 -18.81
C GLN A 112 32.47 -19.85 -19.36
N VAL A 113 31.60 -18.88 -19.68
CA VAL A 113 32.04 -17.56 -20.18
C VAL A 113 32.75 -16.78 -19.07
N LEU A 114 32.24 -16.79 -17.84
CA LEU A 114 32.80 -16.02 -16.73
C LEU A 114 34.12 -16.59 -16.20
N ASN A 115 34.28 -17.91 -16.22
CA ASN A 115 35.47 -18.60 -15.70
C ASN A 115 36.46 -19.01 -16.80
N GLY A 116 36.15 -18.69 -18.05
CA GLY A 116 36.96 -19.03 -19.22
C GLY A 116 37.82 -17.88 -19.72
N TYR A 117 38.83 -18.24 -20.52
CA TYR A 117 39.47 -17.29 -21.42
C TYR A 117 38.75 -17.33 -22.76
N GLY A 118 38.68 -16.20 -23.43
CA GLY A 118 38.08 -16.15 -24.75
C GLY A 118 38.29 -14.83 -25.44
N LYS A 119 37.74 -14.77 -26.65
CA LYS A 119 37.79 -13.60 -27.52
C LYS A 119 36.37 -13.29 -27.97
N ASP A 120 35.94 -12.06 -27.73
CA ASP A 120 34.64 -11.58 -28.16
C ASP A 120 34.64 -11.40 -29.68
N ALA A 121 33.45 -11.37 -30.27
CA ALA A 121 33.28 -11.14 -31.71
C ALA A 121 33.93 -9.81 -32.17
N ASP A 122 33.95 -8.80 -31.29
CA ASP A 122 34.56 -7.49 -31.52
C ASP A 122 36.10 -7.51 -31.38
N GLY A 123 36.70 -8.67 -31.12
CA GLY A 123 38.14 -8.87 -31.08
C GLY A 123 38.81 -8.61 -29.73
N ARG A 124 38.05 -8.31 -28.67
CA ARG A 124 38.56 -8.11 -27.31
C ARG A 124 38.82 -9.47 -26.65
N TYR A 125 39.90 -9.57 -25.89
CA TYR A 125 40.19 -10.77 -25.08
C TYR A 125 39.65 -10.56 -23.67
N HIS A 126 38.91 -11.54 -23.16
CA HIS A 126 38.48 -11.57 -21.77
C HIS A 126 39.30 -12.61 -20.99
N ILE A 127 39.49 -12.33 -19.71
CA ILE A 127 40.14 -13.22 -18.75
C ILE A 127 39.09 -13.72 -17.75
N PRO A 128 39.29 -14.90 -17.14
CA PRO A 128 38.43 -15.41 -16.09
C PRO A 128 38.25 -14.39 -14.96
N ILE A 129 37.02 -14.32 -14.43
CA ILE A 129 36.64 -13.32 -13.43
C ILE A 129 37.53 -13.37 -12.18
N ASN A 130 37.94 -14.56 -11.73
CA ASN A 130 38.86 -14.71 -10.59
C ASN A 130 40.23 -14.09 -10.86
N VAL A 131 40.77 -14.22 -12.08
CA VAL A 131 42.04 -13.59 -12.48
C VAL A 131 41.90 -12.08 -12.56
N ALA A 132 40.79 -11.59 -13.13
CA ALA A 132 40.49 -10.16 -13.15
C ALA A 132 40.41 -9.58 -11.73
N MET A 133 39.69 -10.25 -10.82
CA MET A 133 39.59 -9.83 -9.42
C MET A 133 40.96 -9.77 -8.75
N ASN A 134 41.80 -10.80 -8.93
CA ASN A 134 43.15 -10.83 -8.37
C ASN A 134 44.03 -9.69 -8.89
N ALA A 135 43.83 -9.25 -10.14
CA ALA A 135 44.57 -8.13 -10.71
C ALA A 135 44.08 -6.77 -10.20
N VAL A 136 42.76 -6.61 -10.02
CA VAL A 136 42.14 -5.31 -9.71
C VAL A 136 42.09 -5.03 -8.21
N LEU A 137 41.79 -6.03 -7.38
CA LEU A 137 41.61 -5.85 -5.93
C LEU A 137 42.79 -5.14 -5.24
N PRO A 138 44.08 -5.46 -5.53
CA PRO A 138 45.21 -4.77 -4.90
C PRO A 138 45.34 -3.29 -5.27
N GLN A 139 44.74 -2.89 -6.40
CA GLN A 139 44.82 -1.52 -6.93
C GLN A 139 43.71 -0.63 -6.36
N LEU A 140 42.65 -1.23 -5.82
CA LEU A 140 41.54 -0.51 -5.23
C LEU A 140 41.96 0.07 -3.88
N LYS A 141 41.83 1.39 -3.73
CA LYS A 141 41.93 2.08 -2.44
C LYS A 141 40.61 1.92 -1.69
N ILE A 142 40.32 0.70 -1.25
CA ILE A 142 39.18 0.41 -0.38
C ILE A 142 39.54 0.75 1.06
N ALA A 143 38.67 1.52 1.73
CA ALA A 143 38.77 1.70 3.17
C ALA A 143 38.58 0.32 3.84
N PRO A 144 39.36 -0.02 4.89
CA PRO A 144 39.17 -1.26 5.62
C PRO A 144 37.77 -1.24 6.24
N ASN A 145 36.92 -2.14 5.75
CA ASN A 145 35.57 -2.42 6.21
C ASN A 145 34.58 -1.25 6.03
N ALA A 146 33.56 -1.48 5.20
CA ALA A 146 32.29 -0.79 5.36
C ALA A 146 31.84 -0.97 6.83
N PRO A 147 31.44 0.09 7.56
CA PRO A 147 30.83 -0.07 8.87
C PRO A 147 29.72 -1.11 8.78
N GLU A 148 29.71 -2.08 9.68
CA GLU A 148 28.56 -2.99 9.83
C GLU A 148 27.31 -2.12 9.96
N GLY A 149 26.42 -2.19 8.97
CA GLY A 149 25.19 -1.37 8.95
C GLY A 149 25.00 -0.42 7.77
N LEU A 150 25.83 -0.46 6.72
CA LEU A 150 25.47 0.19 5.45
C LEU A 150 24.32 -0.58 4.77
N VAL A 151 23.10 -0.28 5.18
CA VAL A 151 21.89 -0.51 4.38
C VAL A 151 22.03 0.32 3.10
N THR A 152 22.10 -0.34 1.95
CA THR A 152 22.05 0.31 0.64
C THR A 152 20.82 1.22 0.60
N PRO A 153 20.94 2.53 0.30
CA PRO A 153 19.77 3.40 0.20
C PRO A 153 18.87 2.90 -0.92
N GLY A 154 17.75 2.26 -0.55
CA GLY A 154 16.82 1.60 -1.48
C GLY A 154 16.37 0.20 -1.05
N GLY A 155 17.04 -0.42 -0.07
CA GLY A 155 16.56 -1.63 0.59
C GLY A 155 16.04 -1.28 1.97
N GLU A 156 14.72 -1.23 2.17
CA GLU A 156 14.18 -1.53 3.51
C GLU A 156 14.86 -2.80 3.98
N GLY A 157 15.52 -2.76 5.14
CA GLY A 157 16.17 -3.90 5.77
C GLY A 157 15.15 -4.98 6.12
N ARG A 158 14.66 -5.68 5.10
CA ARG A 158 13.87 -6.89 5.25
C ARG A 158 14.85 -7.96 5.69
N ASP A 159 14.66 -8.43 6.92
CA ASP A 159 15.39 -9.55 7.48
C ASP A 159 15.15 -10.80 6.61
N PHE A 160 16.05 -11.05 5.66
CA PHE A 160 16.01 -12.23 4.80
C PHE A 160 16.41 -13.51 5.55
N SER A 161 16.77 -13.42 6.84
CA SER A 161 17.11 -14.59 7.64
C SER A 161 15.96 -15.59 7.66
N ARG A 162 14.69 -15.12 7.67
CA ARG A 162 13.51 -15.99 7.57
C ARG A 162 13.29 -16.57 6.16
N SER A 163 13.55 -15.77 5.12
CA SER A 163 13.41 -16.19 3.71
C SER A 163 14.32 -17.36 3.32
N ILE A 164 15.48 -17.51 3.97
CA ILE A 164 16.42 -18.60 3.70
C ILE A 164 15.87 -19.95 4.24
N TYR A 165 15.11 -19.94 5.33
CA TYR A 165 14.53 -21.16 5.90
C TYR A 165 13.30 -21.64 5.12
N ASP A 166 12.64 -20.77 4.36
CA ASP A 166 11.45 -21.10 3.57
C ASP A 166 11.77 -21.73 2.20
N MET A 167 13.04 -21.82 1.80
CA MET A 167 13.43 -22.47 0.55
C MET A 167 13.44 -24.01 0.66
N PRO A 168 13.12 -24.75 -0.42
CA PRO A 168 13.32 -26.20 -0.48
C PRO A 168 14.80 -26.54 -0.25
N GLY A 169 15.07 -27.68 0.40
CA GLY A 169 16.41 -28.17 0.77
C GLY A 169 17.55 -27.93 -0.25
N PRO A 170 17.38 -28.18 -1.57
CA PRO A 170 18.45 -27.97 -2.55
C PRO A 170 18.83 -26.50 -2.82
N TYR A 171 18.02 -25.53 -2.39
CA TYR A 171 18.24 -24.10 -2.63
C TYR A 171 18.63 -23.31 -1.37
N ARG A 172 18.67 -23.96 -0.20
CA ARG A 172 18.97 -23.29 1.08
C ARG A 172 20.40 -22.75 1.19
N ARG A 173 21.28 -22.97 0.21
CA ARG A 173 22.62 -22.38 0.12
C ARG A 173 23.13 -22.31 -1.34
N PRO A 174 23.50 -21.14 -1.86
CA PRO A 174 24.83 -20.98 -2.41
C PRO A 174 25.78 -20.77 -1.23
N ARG A 175 26.73 -21.69 -1.00
CA ARG A 175 27.91 -21.35 -0.20
C ARG A 175 28.59 -20.21 -0.94
N ILE A 176 28.37 -18.96 -0.52
CA ILE A 176 29.28 -17.89 -0.89
C ILE A 176 30.60 -18.28 -0.23
N GLN A 177 31.54 -18.74 -1.05
CA GLN A 177 32.86 -19.20 -0.65
C GLN A 177 33.70 -17.99 -0.25
N GLY A 178 33.37 -17.41 0.90
CA GLY A 178 34.02 -16.25 1.50
C GLY A 178 33.79 -16.20 3.01
N GLU A 179 33.48 -17.35 3.63
CA GLU A 179 33.47 -17.49 5.08
C GLU A 179 34.90 -17.23 5.57
N ILE A 180 35.16 -16.01 6.05
CA ILE A 180 36.42 -15.63 6.68
C ILE A 180 36.53 -16.54 7.90
N GLN A 181 37.35 -17.58 7.77
CA GLN A 181 37.67 -18.47 8.87
C GLN A 181 38.32 -17.62 9.97
N LYS A 182 37.59 -17.42 11.07
CA LYS A 182 38.16 -16.92 12.32
C LYS A 182 39.11 -17.98 12.86
N HIS A 183 40.35 -17.96 12.40
CA HIS A 183 41.47 -18.54 13.13
C HIS A 183 42.05 -17.42 14.00
N ALA A 184 41.66 -17.42 15.27
CA ALA A 184 42.41 -16.77 16.33
C ALA A 184 42.67 -17.83 17.39
N GLN A 185 43.94 -18.18 17.54
CA GLN A 185 44.52 -18.84 18.71
C GLN A 185 44.44 -17.91 19.92
#